data_AF-A0AAW9K8G2-F1
#
_entry.id   AF-A0AAW9K8G2-F1
#
_cell.length_a   1.000
_cell.length_b   1.000
_cell.length_c   1.000
_cell.angle_alpha   90.00
_cell.angle_beta   90.00
_cell.angle_gamma   90.00
#
_symmetry.space_group_name_H-M   'P 1'
#
loop_
_entity.id
_entity.type
_entity.pdbx_description
1 polymer ?
#
loop_
_entity_poly.entity_id
_entity_poly.type
_entity_poly.pdbx_seq_one_letter_code
_entity_poly.pdbx_strand_id
1 'polypeptide(L)'
;PIMKPVSDKMKISRERLAFIIDATAAPIAGLAIVSTWIGLEVGLINDAFINGIGQEVDAFGVFLQTIPYRFYNILILVFVFITSVLLKDFGPMYKAEVEARKRGLNSNVDEVASDSNLDHSDLEPKEGVELSIWNAIIPIGVLVITSLICFYFSGYTVI
;
A
#
# COMPACT_ATOMS: atom_id res chain seq x y z
N PRO A 1 -0.41 8.30 12.33
CA PRO A 1 -0.65 9.14 13.55
C PRO A 1 -0.63 10.65 13.25
N ILE A 2 0.37 11.13 12.51
CA ILE A 2 0.57 12.57 12.24
C ILE A 2 -0.53 13.16 11.35
N MET A 3 -1.00 12.43 10.33
CA MET A 3 -2.06 12.91 9.42
C MET A 3 -3.49 12.80 9.98
N LYS A 4 -3.69 12.07 11.08
CA LYS A 4 -5.02 11.88 11.70
C LYS A 4 -5.68 13.23 12.08
N PRO A 5 -5.05 14.10 12.90
CA PRO A 5 -5.69 15.36 13.31
C PRO A 5 -5.99 16.31 12.14
N VAL A 6 -5.17 16.29 11.09
CA VAL A 6 -5.41 17.11 9.88
C VAL A 6 -6.59 16.58 9.09
N SER A 7 -6.68 15.26 8.90
CA SER A 7 -7.74 14.62 8.13
C SER A 7 -9.09 14.70 8.85
N ASP A 8 -9.06 14.55 10.17
CA ASP A 8 -10.24 14.69 11.03
C ASP A 8 -10.78 16.14 10.97
N LYS A 9 -9.90 17.16 10.95
CA LYS A 9 -10.29 18.57 10.74
C LYS A 9 -10.86 18.84 9.34
N MET A 10 -10.35 18.15 8.32
CA MET A 10 -10.83 18.26 6.94
C MET A 10 -12.09 17.41 6.67
N LYS A 11 -12.61 16.69 7.68
CA LYS A 11 -13.79 15.81 7.59
C LYS A 11 -13.63 14.72 6.52
N ILE A 12 -12.42 14.21 6.37
CA ILE A 12 -12.06 13.12 5.46
C ILE A 12 -12.15 11.79 6.22
N SER A 13 -12.77 10.77 5.62
CA SER A 13 -12.85 9.44 6.23
C SER A 13 -11.48 8.77 6.37
N ARG A 14 -11.33 7.90 7.39
CA ARG A 14 -10.07 7.19 7.66
C ARG A 14 -9.74 6.22 6.52
N GLU A 15 -10.77 5.61 5.95
CA GLU A 15 -10.76 4.68 4.83
C GLU A 15 -10.23 5.37 3.57
N ARG A 16 -10.71 6.57 3.27
CA ARG A 16 -10.22 7.37 2.13
C ARG A 16 -8.77 7.78 2.31
N LEU A 17 -8.39 8.22 3.51
CA LEU A 17 -6.99 8.54 3.81
C LEU A 17 -6.09 7.32 3.64
N ALA A 18 -6.51 6.16 4.16
CA ALA A 18 -5.76 4.91 4.04
C ALA A 18 -5.62 4.48 2.57
N PHE A 19 -6.71 4.56 1.80
CA PHE A 19 -6.69 4.27 0.37
C PHE A 19 -5.70 5.17 -0.38
N ILE A 20 -5.73 6.49 -0.16
CA ILE A 20 -4.82 7.42 -0.83
C ILE A 20 -3.36 7.13 -0.47
N ILE A 21 -3.07 6.85 0.81
CA ILE A 21 -1.71 6.55 1.26
C ILE A 21 -1.19 5.26 0.60
N ASP A 22 -1.99 4.18 0.63
CA ASP A 22 -1.60 2.89 0.06
C ASP A 22 -1.45 2.96 -1.46
N ALA A 23 -2.45 3.53 -2.14
CA ALA A 23 -2.50 3.67 -3.59
C ALA A 23 -1.46 4.66 -4.16
N THR A 24 -0.78 5.44 -3.33
CA THR A 24 0.32 6.34 -3.78
C THR A 24 1.70 5.83 -3.37
N ALA A 25 1.84 5.22 -2.20
CA ALA A 25 3.14 4.80 -1.67
C ALA A 25 3.86 3.81 -2.61
N ALA A 26 3.19 2.72 -3.02
CA ALA A 26 3.81 1.72 -3.89
C ALA A 26 4.05 2.22 -5.33
N PRO A 27 3.09 2.89 -5.99
CA PRO A 27 3.30 3.43 -7.34
C PRO A 27 4.41 4.48 -7.46
N ILE A 28 4.51 5.38 -6.47
CA ILE A 28 5.55 6.40 -6.46
C ILE A 28 6.92 5.75 -6.29
N ALA A 29 7.06 4.74 -5.43
CA ALA A 29 8.32 4.00 -5.28
C ALA A 29 8.76 3.36 -6.62
N GLY A 30 7.80 2.88 -7.42
CA GLY A 30 8.07 2.33 -8.75
C GLY A 30 8.33 3.38 -9.84
N LEU A 31 7.84 4.61 -9.73
CA LEU A 31 8.08 5.66 -10.75
C LEU A 31 9.23 6.60 -10.41
N ALA A 32 9.66 6.63 -9.15
CA ALA A 32 10.71 7.50 -8.67
C ALA A 32 12.06 7.15 -9.34
N ILE A 33 12.60 8.13 -10.08
CA ILE A 33 13.91 8.05 -10.74
C ILE A 33 15.03 7.98 -9.68
N VAL A 34 14.80 8.56 -8.51
CA VAL A 34 15.73 8.52 -7.38
C VAL A 34 15.05 7.78 -6.24
N SER A 35 15.34 6.49 -6.09
CA SER A 35 14.83 5.65 -5.01
C SER A 35 15.84 4.55 -4.66
N THR A 36 15.73 3.96 -3.47
CA THR A 36 16.56 2.80 -3.10
C THR A 36 16.26 1.58 -3.99
N TRP A 37 15.08 1.54 -4.62
CA TRP A 37 14.63 0.42 -5.46
C TRP A 37 15.28 0.42 -6.84
N ILE A 38 15.66 1.58 -7.38
CA ILE A 38 16.20 1.68 -8.74
C ILE A 38 17.52 0.93 -8.92
N GLY A 39 18.36 0.87 -7.89
CA GLY A 39 19.64 0.15 -7.95
C GLY A 39 19.46 -1.34 -8.18
N LEU A 40 18.46 -1.94 -7.54
CA LEU A 40 18.08 -3.34 -7.75
C LEU A 40 17.53 -3.53 -9.17
N GLU A 41 16.59 -2.70 -9.59
CA GLU A 41 15.97 -2.78 -10.93
C GLU A 41 17.00 -2.66 -12.06
N VAL A 42 17.87 -1.66 -12.01
CA VAL A 42 18.92 -1.47 -13.02
C VAL A 42 19.90 -2.63 -13.02
N GLY A 43 20.24 -3.17 -11.84
CA GLY A 43 21.06 -4.38 -11.72
C GLY A 43 20.43 -5.59 -12.39
N LEU A 44 19.15 -5.84 -12.14
CA LEU A 44 18.41 -6.94 -12.77
C LEU A 44 18.24 -6.75 -14.28
N ILE A 45 18.01 -5.51 -14.73
CA ILE A 45 17.93 -5.20 -16.16
C ILE A 45 19.28 -5.51 -16.80
N ASN A 46 20.38 -5.02 -16.23
CA ASN A 46 21.71 -5.28 -16.77
C ASN A 46 22.03 -6.78 -16.82
N ASP A 47 21.73 -7.50 -15.74
CA ASP A 47 21.91 -8.96 -15.65
C ASP A 47 21.10 -9.70 -16.71
N ALA A 48 19.81 -9.34 -16.89
CA ALA A 48 18.95 -9.95 -17.89
C ALA A 48 19.43 -9.72 -19.33
N PHE A 49 19.98 -8.54 -19.64
CA PHE A 49 20.50 -8.24 -20.97
C PHE A 49 21.86 -8.90 -21.23
N ILE A 50 22.77 -8.88 -20.27
CA ILE A 50 24.10 -9.50 -20.41
C ILE A 50 24.00 -11.03 -20.40
N ASN A 51 23.38 -11.61 -19.36
CA ASN A 51 23.36 -13.06 -19.17
C ASN A 51 22.21 -13.75 -19.93
N GLY A 52 21.15 -13.03 -20.27
CA GLY A 52 20.03 -13.58 -21.04
C GLY A 52 20.16 -13.40 -22.55
N ILE A 53 20.55 -12.20 -23.02
CA ILE A 53 20.52 -11.81 -24.44
C ILE A 53 21.95 -11.63 -25.02
N GLY A 54 22.98 -11.53 -24.16
CA GLY A 54 24.37 -11.33 -24.58
C GLY A 54 24.66 -9.92 -25.10
N GLN A 55 23.84 -8.93 -24.73
CA GLN A 55 23.96 -7.56 -25.22
C GLN A 55 24.27 -6.59 -24.09
N GLU A 56 25.33 -5.80 -24.25
CA GLU A 56 25.59 -4.66 -23.37
C GLU A 56 24.64 -3.51 -23.73
N VAL A 57 23.87 -3.06 -22.74
CA VAL A 57 22.93 -1.95 -22.87
C VAL A 57 23.09 -0.98 -21.71
N ASP A 58 22.73 0.28 -21.94
CA ASP A 58 22.52 1.23 -20.85
C ASP A 58 21.27 0.82 -20.06
N ALA A 59 21.46 0.03 -19.01
CA ALA A 59 20.37 -0.48 -18.18
C ALA A 59 19.55 0.64 -17.51
N PHE A 60 20.16 1.80 -17.25
CA PHE A 60 19.44 2.97 -16.73
C PHE A 60 18.57 3.62 -17.82
N GLY A 61 19.10 3.76 -19.03
CA GLY A 61 18.33 4.21 -20.20
C GLY A 61 17.14 3.29 -20.51
N VAL A 62 17.35 1.97 -20.45
CA VAL A 62 16.27 0.98 -20.59
C VAL A 62 15.24 1.13 -19.47
N PHE A 63 15.66 1.28 -18.21
CA PHE A 63 14.76 1.55 -17.09
C PHE A 63 13.84 2.76 -17.37
N LEU A 64 14.41 3.88 -17.84
CA LEU A 64 13.63 5.07 -18.18
C LEU A 64 12.60 4.80 -19.29
N GLN A 65 12.97 4.00 -20.29
CA GLN A 65 12.05 3.57 -21.35
C GLN A 65 10.92 2.67 -20.83
N THR A 66 11.10 1.98 -19.70
CA THR A 66 10.03 1.18 -19.08
C THR A 66 8.98 2.02 -18.36
N ILE A 67 9.31 3.25 -17.93
CA ILE A 67 8.41 4.10 -17.12
C ILE A 67 7.02 4.28 -17.76
N PRO A 68 6.89 4.59 -19.06
CA PRO A 68 5.58 4.73 -19.72
C PRO A 68 4.75 3.43 -19.73
N TYR A 69 5.39 2.27 -19.64
CA TYR A 69 4.75 0.95 -19.64
C TYR A 69 4.34 0.49 -18.23
N ARG A 70 4.62 1.26 -17.18
CA ARG A 70 4.18 0.98 -15.81
C ARG A 70 2.72 1.38 -15.62
N PHE A 71 1.83 0.74 -16.40
CA PHE A 71 0.41 1.10 -16.50
C PHE A 71 -0.30 1.13 -15.16
N TYR A 72 -0.07 0.14 -14.28
CA TYR A 72 -0.68 0.14 -12.95
C TYR A 72 -0.34 1.41 -12.18
N ASN A 73 0.96 1.75 -12.07
CA ASN A 73 1.42 2.91 -11.32
C ASN A 73 0.82 4.21 -11.85
N ILE A 74 0.80 4.37 -13.18
CA ILE A 74 0.26 5.57 -13.82
C ILE A 74 -1.25 5.64 -13.62
N LEU A 75 -1.97 4.57 -13.92
CA LEU A 75 -3.43 4.55 -13.88
C LEU A 75 -3.98 4.72 -12.47
N ILE A 76 -3.36 4.12 -11.45
CA ILE A 76 -3.83 4.27 -10.07
C ILE A 76 -3.58 5.68 -9.53
N LEU A 77 -2.45 6.31 -9.88
CA LEU A 77 -2.19 7.72 -9.52
C LEU A 77 -3.19 8.66 -10.21
N VAL A 78 -3.47 8.42 -11.49
CA VAL A 78 -4.52 9.16 -12.21
C VAL A 78 -5.89 8.93 -11.57
N PHE A 79 -6.21 7.70 -11.19
CA PHE A 79 -7.47 7.37 -10.52
C PHE A 79 -7.60 8.10 -9.18
N VAL A 80 -6.58 8.07 -8.32
CA VAL A 80 -6.55 8.81 -7.04
C VAL A 80 -6.69 10.31 -7.27
N PHE A 81 -6.04 10.85 -8.29
CA PHE A 81 -6.17 12.26 -8.65
C PHE A 81 -7.61 12.61 -9.07
N ILE A 82 -8.22 11.80 -9.94
CA ILE A 82 -9.60 11.98 -10.39
C ILE A 82 -10.58 11.88 -9.21
N THR A 83 -10.49 10.86 -8.36
CA THR A 83 -11.39 10.71 -7.21
C THR A 83 -11.22 11.84 -6.19
N SER A 84 -9.99 12.37 -6.06
CA SER A 84 -9.70 13.55 -5.24
C SER A 84 -10.36 14.81 -5.77
N VAL A 85 -10.31 15.06 -7.09
CA VAL A 85 -10.90 16.25 -7.71
C VAL A 85 -12.43 16.16 -7.82
N LEU A 86 -12.98 15.00 -8.18
CA LEU A 86 -14.42 14.81 -8.32
C LEU A 86 -15.11 14.62 -6.96
N LEU A 87 -14.35 14.44 -5.87
CA LEU A 87 -14.83 14.05 -4.54
C LEU A 87 -15.80 12.87 -4.57
N LYS A 88 -15.57 11.94 -5.49
CA LYS A 88 -16.44 10.78 -5.73
C LYS A 88 -15.74 9.51 -5.28
N ASP A 89 -16.16 9.05 -4.13
CA ASP A 89 -15.75 7.78 -3.53
C ASP A 89 -16.72 6.65 -3.96
N PHE A 90 -16.26 5.40 -3.89
CA PHE A 90 -17.03 4.24 -4.36
C PHE A 90 -17.18 3.16 -3.28
N GLY A 91 -18.28 2.40 -3.37
CA GLY A 91 -18.49 1.21 -2.54
C GLY A 91 -18.59 1.50 -1.04
N PRO A 92 -18.01 0.64 -0.17
CA PRO A 92 -17.99 0.86 1.28
C PRO A 92 -17.31 2.18 1.69
N MET A 93 -16.26 2.59 0.98
CA MET A 93 -15.54 3.85 1.24
C MET A 93 -16.44 5.08 1.07
N TYR A 94 -17.38 5.03 0.10
CA TYR A 94 -18.36 6.10 -0.06
C TYR A 94 -19.27 6.27 1.15
N LYS A 95 -19.72 5.16 1.77
CA LYS A 95 -20.57 5.20 2.96
C LYS A 95 -19.83 5.83 4.13
N ALA A 96 -18.59 5.39 4.37
CA ALA A 96 -17.72 5.95 5.40
C ALA A 96 -17.45 7.45 5.19
N GLU A 97 -17.22 7.89 3.94
CA GLU A 97 -17.03 9.31 3.61
C GLU A 97 -18.30 10.14 3.88
N VAL A 98 -19.48 9.63 3.52
CA VAL A 98 -20.75 10.32 3.81
C VAL A 98 -20.99 10.43 5.32
N GLU A 99 -20.68 9.38 6.08
CA GLU A 99 -20.79 9.38 7.54
C GLU A 99 -19.80 10.34 8.20
N ALA A 100 -18.54 10.38 7.75
CA ALA A 100 -17.53 11.32 8.23
C ALA A 100 -17.96 12.78 8.01
N ARG A 101 -18.54 13.10 6.84
CA ARG A 101 -19.08 14.44 6.55
C ARG A 101 -20.29 14.80 7.40
N LYS A 102 -21.15 13.82 7.71
CA LYS A 102 -22.33 13.99 8.58
C LYS A 102 -21.96 14.17 10.06
N ARG A 103 -21.00 13.40 10.59
CA ARG A 103 -20.48 13.58 11.96
C ARG A 103 -19.97 15.01 12.17
N GLY A 104 -19.26 15.55 11.19
CA GLY A 104 -18.79 16.94 11.23
C GLY A 104 -19.87 18.03 11.15
N LEU A 105 -21.16 17.71 10.98
CA LEU A 105 -22.28 18.67 11.05
C LEU A 105 -22.96 18.70 12.44
N ASN A 106 -22.81 17.64 13.24
CA ASN A 106 -23.51 17.49 14.52
C ASN A 106 -22.60 17.60 15.75
N SER A 107 -21.28 17.67 15.57
CA SER A 107 -20.34 17.78 16.68
C SER A 107 -19.90 19.23 16.90
N ASN A 108 -20.27 19.78 18.07
CA ASN A 108 -19.62 20.96 18.61
C ASN A 108 -18.11 20.71 18.70
N VAL A 109 -17.34 21.75 18.40
CA VAL A 109 -15.89 21.73 18.15
C VAL A 109 -15.05 21.27 19.36
N ASP A 110 -15.68 21.05 20.52
CA ASP A 110 -15.00 20.66 21.77
C ASP A 110 -14.91 19.14 22.01
N GLU A 111 -15.64 18.29 21.27
CA GLU A 111 -15.61 16.83 21.46
C GLU A 111 -14.64 16.07 20.53
N VAL A 112 -13.93 16.78 19.65
CA VAL A 112 -12.98 16.12 18.70
C VAL A 112 -11.71 15.64 19.42
N ALA A 113 -11.46 16.09 20.64
CA ALA A 113 -10.35 15.62 21.47
C ALA A 113 -10.72 14.44 22.40
N SER A 114 -12.01 14.17 22.62
CA SER A 114 -12.49 13.14 23.54
C SER A 114 -13.06 11.91 22.84
N ASP A 115 -12.86 11.80 21.52
CA ASP A 115 -13.27 10.63 20.76
C ASP A 115 -12.09 9.71 20.44
N SER A 116 -11.37 9.33 21.49
CA SER A 116 -10.45 8.20 21.47
C SER A 116 -11.19 6.84 21.54
N ASN A 117 -12.53 6.83 21.45
CA ASN A 117 -13.35 5.66 21.77
C ASN A 117 -14.50 5.35 20.79
N LEU A 118 -14.70 6.07 19.68
CA LEU A 118 -15.65 5.62 18.65
C LEU A 118 -15.06 4.49 17.80
N ASP A 119 -15.54 3.29 18.13
CA ASP A 119 -15.66 2.09 17.32
C ASP A 119 -14.36 1.43 16.83
N HIS A 120 -13.73 0.74 17.78
CA HIS A 120 -13.00 -0.49 17.48
C HIS A 120 -13.93 -1.70 17.22
N SER A 121 -15.25 -1.51 17.04
CA SER A 121 -16.20 -2.61 16.85
C SER A 121 -15.97 -3.41 15.55
N ASP A 122 -15.35 -2.82 14.52
CA ASP A 122 -14.91 -3.52 13.31
C ASP A 122 -13.58 -4.31 13.49
N LEU A 123 -12.87 -4.07 14.60
CA LEU A 123 -11.65 -4.76 15.00
C LEU A 123 -11.85 -5.67 16.21
N GLU A 124 -13.03 -5.64 16.83
CA GLU A 124 -13.39 -6.58 17.88
C GLU A 124 -13.56 -7.96 17.26
N PRO A 125 -12.94 -9.01 17.85
CA PRO A 125 -13.16 -10.37 17.40
C PRO A 125 -14.66 -10.65 17.41
N LYS A 126 -15.19 -11.16 16.30
CA LYS A 126 -16.60 -11.57 16.18
C LYS A 126 -16.98 -12.38 17.43
N GLU A 127 -18.09 -12.01 18.08
CA GLU A 127 -18.52 -12.61 19.35
C GLU A 127 -18.47 -14.14 19.28
N GLY A 128 -17.74 -14.77 20.22
CA GLY A 128 -17.58 -16.23 20.31
C GLY A 128 -16.34 -16.82 19.63
N VAL A 129 -15.44 -16.01 19.05
CA VAL A 129 -14.14 -16.51 18.56
C VAL A 129 -13.13 -16.54 19.69
N GLU A 130 -12.75 -17.74 20.15
CA GLU A 130 -11.63 -17.91 21.08
C GLU A 130 -10.32 -17.50 20.40
N LEU A 131 -9.64 -16.51 20.98
CA LEU A 131 -8.37 -15.99 20.51
C LEU A 131 -7.26 -17.03 20.76
N SER A 132 -6.98 -17.86 19.75
CA SER A 132 -5.87 -18.81 19.79
C SER A 132 -4.63 -18.20 19.17
N ILE A 133 -3.56 -18.12 19.97
CA ILE A 133 -2.20 -17.72 19.53
C ILE A 133 -1.70 -18.61 18.37
N TRP A 134 -2.17 -19.87 18.30
CA TRP A 134 -1.80 -20.80 17.23
C TRP A 134 -2.27 -20.35 15.84
N ASN A 135 -3.35 -19.58 15.76
CA ASN A 135 -3.84 -19.03 14.49
C ASN A 135 -2.87 -18.01 13.88
N ALA A 136 -1.98 -17.41 14.67
CA ALA A 136 -0.91 -16.54 14.20
C ALA A 136 0.41 -17.31 14.02
N ILE A 137 0.76 -18.19 14.98
CA ILE A 137 2.04 -18.91 14.96
C ILE A 137 2.13 -19.87 13.77
N ILE A 138 1.07 -20.62 13.46
CA ILE A 138 1.12 -21.66 12.40
C ILE A 138 1.36 -21.01 11.03
N PRO A 139 0.59 -20.01 10.56
CA PRO A 139 0.84 -19.38 9.26
C PRO A 139 2.22 -18.72 9.17
N ILE A 140 2.67 -18.02 10.22
CA ILE A 140 3.97 -17.36 10.24
C ILE A 140 5.10 -18.40 10.21
N GLY A 141 4.99 -19.46 11.01
CA GLY A 141 5.97 -20.54 11.05
C GLY A 141 6.07 -21.28 9.72
N VAL A 142 4.93 -21.62 9.10
CA VAL A 142 4.88 -22.23 7.76
C VAL A 142 5.54 -21.32 6.73
N LEU A 143 5.26 -20.02 6.75
CA LEU A 143 5.87 -19.06 5.83
C LEU A 143 7.39 -19.02 5.99
N VAL A 144 7.90 -18.90 7.21
CA VAL A 144 9.35 -18.82 7.49
C VAL A 144 10.06 -20.10 7.07
N ILE A 145 9.54 -21.27 7.49
CA ILE A 145 10.15 -22.57 7.16
C ILE A 145 10.15 -22.82 5.66
N THR A 146 9.02 -22.56 4.98
CA THR A 146 8.91 -22.75 3.53
C THR A 146 9.85 -21.80 2.78
N SER A 147 9.99 -20.55 3.23
CA SER A 147 10.91 -19.59 2.61
C SER A 147 12.36 -20.03 2.75
N LEU A 148 12.78 -20.50 3.93
CA LEU A 148 14.13 -21.02 4.15
C LEU A 148 14.43 -22.26 3.29
N ILE A 149 13.46 -23.17 3.17
CA ILE A 149 13.57 -24.35 2.31
C ILE A 149 13.70 -23.93 0.84
N CYS A 150 12.85 -23.02 0.35
CA CYS A 150 12.93 -22.50 -1.02
C CYS A 150 14.27 -21.82 -1.32
N PHE A 151 14.78 -20.98 -0.40
CA PHE A 151 16.08 -20.33 -0.58
C PHE A 151 17.22 -21.35 -0.60
N TYR A 152 17.18 -22.36 0.27
CA TYR A 152 18.18 -23.42 0.28
C TYR A 152 18.18 -24.21 -1.04
N PHE A 153 17.02 -24.65 -1.51
CA PHE A 153 16.92 -25.37 -2.78
C PHE A 153 17.30 -24.50 -3.99
N SER A 154 16.85 -23.24 -4.03
CA SER A 154 17.19 -22.31 -5.10
C SER A 154 18.70 -22.07 -5.15
N GLY A 155 19.32 -21.82 -3.99
CA GLY A 155 20.77 -21.65 -3.87
C GLY A 155 21.56 -22.90 -4.24
N TYR A 156 21.10 -24.10 -3.85
CA TYR A 156 21.74 -25.36 -4.22
C TYR A 156 21.64 -25.65 -5.72
N THR A 157 20.58 -25.21 -6.39
CA THR A 157 20.37 -25.46 -7.83
C THR A 157 21.21 -24.53 -8.72
N VAL A 158 21.70 -23.40 -8.18
CA VAL A 158 22.50 -22.41 -8.91
C VAL A 158 24.02 -22.70 -8.85
N ILE A 159 24.47 -23.55 -7.93
CA ILE A 159 25.86 -24.04 -7.81
C ILE A 159 26.04 -25.26 -8.71
#